data_AF-A0A5V0QCR0-F1
#
_entry.id   AF-A0A5V0QCR0-F1
#
_cell.length_a   1.000
_cell.length_b   1.000
_cell.length_c   1.000
_cell.angle_alpha   90.00
_cell.angle_beta   90.00
_cell.angle_gamma   90.00
#
_symmetry.space_group_name_H-M   'P 1'
#
loop_
_entity.id
_entity.type
_entity.pdbx_description
1 polymer ?
#
loop_
_entity_poly.entity_id
_entity_poly.type
_entity_poly.pdbx_seq_one_letter_code
_entity_poly.pdbx_strand_id
1 'polypeptide(L)' 'MNKSISPGVLLLNQVRAGFISRGSTLHRWCLTNGVLYPNARQALMGGWNGPKGALLRELIIRESGIVLGGDKKCVG' A
#
# COMPACT_ATOMS: atom_id res chain seq x y z
N MET A 1 -9.28 14.79 -12.83
CA MET A 1 -8.16 13.87 -13.10
C MET A 1 -8.17 12.78 -12.04
N ASN A 2 -8.64 11.59 -12.40
CA ASN A 2 -8.72 10.45 -11.50
C ASN A 2 -7.29 9.94 -11.26
N LYS A 3 -6.75 10.22 -10.08
CA LYS A 3 -5.37 9.88 -9.73
C LYS A 3 -5.34 8.39 -9.38
N SER A 4 -5.14 7.55 -10.40
CA SER A 4 -4.72 6.17 -10.18
C SER A 4 -3.44 6.20 -9.33
N ILE A 5 -3.44 5.51 -8.19
CA ILE A 5 -2.29 5.53 -7.29
C ILE A 5 -1.23 4.61 -7.90
N SER A 6 -0.29 5.19 -8.63
CA SER A 6 0.89 4.50 -9.16
C SER A 6 1.87 4.14 -8.03
N PRO A 7 2.72 3.10 -8.23
CA PRO A 7 3.82 2.81 -7.31
C PRO A 7 4.68 4.05 -7.06
N GLY A 8 5.06 4.29 -5.81
CA GLY A 8 5.84 5.46 -5.44
C GLY A 8 5.63 5.92 -3.99
N VAL A 9 6.15 7.10 -3.67
CA VAL A 9 6.12 7.67 -2.31
C VAL A 9 4.69 7.91 -1.83
N LEU A 10 3.79 8.37 -2.71
CA LEU A 10 2.39 8.60 -2.35
C LEU A 10 1.69 7.30 -1.93
N LEU A 11 1.88 6.22 -2.69
CA LEU A 11 1.33 4.90 -2.36
C LEU A 11 1.86 4.41 -1.00
N LEU A 12 3.17 4.50 -0.76
CA LEU A 12 3.78 4.10 0.50
C LEU A 12 3.20 4.87 1.70
N ASN A 13 3.01 6.18 1.55
CA ASN A 13 2.46 7.02 2.61
C ASN A 13 0.99 6.68 2.89
N GLN A 14 0.19 6.46 1.85
CA GLN A 14 -1.21 6.06 1.99
C GLN A 14 -1.34 4.69 2.67
N VAL A 15 -0.55 3.71 2.25
CA VAL A 15 -0.52 2.38 2.90
C VAL A 15 -0.19 2.48 4.38
N ARG A 16 0.82 3.29 4.74
CA ARG A 16 1.17 3.53 6.14
C ARG A 16 0.01 4.16 6.91
N ALA A 17 -0.61 5.19 6.35
CA ALA A 17 -1.78 5.83 6.94
C ALA A 17 -2.95 4.83 7.12
N GLY A 18 -3.18 3.96 6.14
CA GLY A 18 -4.19 2.90 6.20
C GLY A 18 -3.97 1.97 7.38
N PHE A 19 -2.76 1.41 7.53
CA PHE A 19 -2.44 0.58 8.70
C PHE A 19 -2.57 1.34 10.03
N ILE A 20 -2.10 2.59 10.09
CA ILE A 20 -2.17 3.42 11.31
C ILE A 20 -3.64 3.65 11.72
N SER A 21 -4.52 3.98 10.76
CA SER A 21 -5.95 4.17 11.02
C SER A 21 -6.65 2.93 11.60
N ARG A 22 -6.05 1.75 11.43
CA ARG A 22 -6.53 0.45 11.90
C ARG A 22 -5.80 -0.03 13.17
N GLY A 23 -5.00 0.82 13.81
CA GLY A 23 -4.26 0.48 15.03
C GLY A 23 -3.05 -0.44 14.79
N SER A 24 -2.50 -0.45 13.57
CA SER A 24 -1.31 -1.23 13.20
C SER A 24 -0.29 -0.36 12.46
N THR A 25 0.81 -0.97 12.03
CA THR A 25 1.79 -0.32 11.14
C THR A 25 2.16 -1.27 10.01
N LEU A 26 2.66 -0.72 8.90
CA LEU A 26 3.22 -1.54 7.81
C LEU A 26 4.32 -2.47 8.33
N HIS A 27 5.17 -1.99 9.25
CA HIS A 27 6.22 -2.80 9.85
C HIS A 27 5.66 -3.97 10.66
N ARG A 28 4.65 -3.73 11.49
CA ARG A 28 3.98 -4.79 12.25
C ARG A 28 3.31 -5.81 11.33
N TRP A 29 2.62 -5.36 10.29
CA TRP A 29 2.04 -6.25 9.27
C TRP A 29 3.12 -7.09 8.58
N CYS A 30 4.26 -6.50 8.23
CA CYS A 30 5.41 -7.21 7.66
C CYS A 30 5.91 -8.33 8.58
N LEU A 31 6.10 -8.04 9.87
CA LEU A 31 6.53 -9.04 10.87
C LEU A 31 5.54 -10.21 10.98
N THR A 32 4.24 -9.91 11.08
CA THR A 32 3.19 -10.94 11.20
C THR A 32 3.09 -11.83 9.96
N ASN A 33 3.41 -11.30 8.77
CA ASN A 33 3.30 -12.04 7.50
C ASN A 33 4.64 -12.60 7.00
N GLY A 34 5.72 -12.51 7.79
CA GLY A 34 7.05 -12.98 7.38
C GLY A 34 7.62 -12.22 6.17
N VAL A 35 7.19 -10.97 5.96
CA VAL A 35 7.66 -10.12 4.86
C VAL A 35 8.76 -9.20 5.37
N LEU A 36 9.91 -9.19 4.72
CA LEU A 36 10.96 -8.22 5.02
C LEU A 36 10.48 -6.80 4.65
N TYR A 37 10.57 -5.88 5.60
CA TYR A 37 10.16 -4.48 5.40
C TYR A 37 10.82 -3.80 4.18
N PRO A 38 12.12 -4.02 3.88
CA PRO A 38 12.72 -3.52 2.64
C PRO A 38 12.03 -4.00 1.37
N ASN A 39 11.56 -5.26 1.32
CA ASN A 39 10.85 -5.80 0.16
C ASN A 39 9.47 -5.17 0.00
N ALA A 40 8.74 -5.00 1.11
CA ALA A 40 7.47 -4.27 1.11
C ALA A 40 7.67 -2.83 0.60
N ARG A 41 8.70 -2.14 1.07
CA ARG A 41 9.03 -0.78 0.61
C ARG A 41 9.37 -0.75 -0.88
N GLN A 42 10.20 -1.66 -1.38
CA GLN A 42 10.55 -1.73 -2.80
C GLN A 42 9.34 -2.05 -3.68
N ALA A 43 8.46 -2.96 -3.26
CA ALA A 43 7.23 -3.28 -3.97
C ALA A 43 6.29 -2.06 -4.09
N LEU A 44 6.07 -1.35 -2.97
CA LEU A 44 5.23 -0.15 -2.92
C LEU A 44 5.83 1.03 -3.71
N MET A 45 7.15 1.21 -3.67
CA MET A 45 7.83 2.27 -4.40
C MET A 45 8.02 1.96 -5.89
N GLY A 46 7.79 0.72 -6.32
CA GLY A 46 8.04 0.28 -7.68
C GLY A 46 9.50 -0.07 -7.98
N GLY A 47 10.37 -0.13 -6.97
CA GLY A 47 11.74 -0.64 -7.12
C GLY A 47 11.79 -2.14 -7.40
N TRP A 48 10.79 -2.90 -6.93
CA TRP A 48 10.60 -4.31 -7.25
C TRP A 48 9.26 -4.51 -7.99
N ASN A 49 9.32 -4.47 -9.32
CA ASN A 49 8.16 -4.55 -10.21
C ASN A 49 7.99 -5.90 -10.94
N GLY A 50 8.77 -6.93 -10.57
CA GLY A 50 8.53 -8.28 -11.07
C GLY A 50 7.21 -8.87 -10.55
N PRO A 51 6.76 -10.04 -11.06
CA PRO A 51 5.46 -10.63 -10.69
C PRO A 51 5.23 -10.75 -9.18
N LYS A 52 6.25 -11.21 -8.44
CA LYS A 52 6.19 -11.33 -6.97
C LYS A 52 6.07 -9.99 -6.25
N GLY A 53 6.78 -8.95 -6.73
CA GLY A 53 6.72 -7.61 -6.16
C GLY A 53 5.38 -6.93 -6.42
N ALA A 54 4.81 -7.12 -7.61
CA ALA A 54 3.47 -6.65 -7.95
C ALA A 54 2.40 -7.29 -7.06
N LEU A 55 2.43 -8.62 -6.90
CA LEU A 55 1.50 -9.34 -6.02
C LEU A 55 1.65 -8.91 -4.56
N LEU A 56 2.88 -8.73 -4.08
CA LEU A 56 3.12 -8.23 -2.72
C LEU A 56 2.53 -6.82 -2.54
N ARG A 57 2.72 -5.93 -3.52
CA ARG A 57 2.14 -4.58 -3.48
C ARG A 57 0.61 -4.63 -3.42
N GLU A 58 -0.03 -5.43 -4.25
CA GLU A 58 -1.50 -5.59 -4.25
C GLU A 58 -2.02 -6.10 -2.91
N LEU A 59 -1.34 -7.11 -2.34
CA LEU A 59 -1.67 -7.64 -1.02
C LEU A 59 -1.56 -6.56 0.05
N ILE A 60 -0.47 -5.80 0.08
CA ILE A 60 -0.27 -4.73 1.05
C ILE A 60 -1.35 -3.65 0.93
N ILE A 61 -1.70 -3.25 -0.30
CA ILE A 61 -2.76 -2.27 -0.56
C ILE A 61 -4.08 -2.74 0.04
N ARG A 62 -4.48 -3.97 -0.28
CA ARG A 62 -5.71 -4.59 0.22
C ARG A 62 -5.74 -4.61 1.75
N GLU A 63 -4.68 -5.10 2.37
CA GLU A 63 -4.60 -5.27 3.83
C GLU A 63 -4.49 -3.93 4.59
N SER A 64 -3.94 -2.91 3.95
CA SER A 64 -3.88 -1.56 4.52
C SER A 64 -5.25 -0.88 4.60
N GLY A 65 -6.24 -1.38 3.85
CA GLY A 65 -7.60 -0.83 3.82
C GLY A 65 -7.73 0.50 3.06
N ILE A 66 -6.69 0.91 2.32
CA ILE A 66 -6.82 2.08 1.44
C ILE A 66 -7.61 1.71 0.19
N VAL A 67 -8.53 2.57 -0.20
CA VAL A 67 -9.22 2.47 -1.48
C VAL A 67 -8.38 3.19 -2.52
N LEU A 68 -7.91 2.47 -3.53
CA LEU A 68 -7.37 3.08 -4.74
C LEU A 68 -8.51 3.85 -5.39
N GLY A 69 -8.49 5.18 -5.29
CA GLY A 69 -9.64 6.04 -5.56
C GLY A 69 -10.31 5.76 -6.91
N GLY A 70 -11.39 4.98 -6.89
CA GLY A 70 -12.61 5.28 -7.61
C GLY A 70 -13.39 6.34 -6.82
N ASP A 71 -14.01 7.23 -7.58
CA ASP A 71 -14.70 8.47 -7.20
C ASP A 71 -15.38 8.46 -5.82
N LYS A 72 -14.80 9.19 -4.86
CA LYS A 72 -15.64 9.77 -3.79
C LYS A 72 -16.34 10.98 -4.39
N LYS A 73 -17.56 10.81 -4.90
CA LYS A 73 -18.47 11.96 -5.03
C LYS A 73 -18.73 12.48 -3.62
N CYS A 74 -18.15 13.63 -3.29
CA CYS A 74 -18.64 14.46 -2.20
C CYS A 74 -20.06 14.89 -2.59
N VAL A 75 -21.08 14.28 -1.97
CA VAL A 75 -22.42 14.87 -1.93
C VAL A 75 -22.35 15.95 -0.86
N GLY A 76 -22.43 17.20 -1.31
CA GLY A 76 -22.77 18.38 -0.51
C GLY A 76 -24.07 18.94 -1.03
#